data_AF-A0A7X9ARZ2-F1
#
_entry.id   AF-A0A7X9ARZ2-F1
#
_cell.length_a   1.000
_cell.length_b   1.000
_cell.length_c   1.000
_cell.angle_alpha   90.00
_cell.angle_beta   90.00
_cell.angle_gamma   90.00
#
_symmetry.space_group_name_H-M   'P 1'
#
loop_
_entity.id
_entity.type
_entity.pdbx_description
1 polymer ?
#
loop_
_entity_poly.entity_id
_entity_poly.type
_entity_poly.pdbx_seq_one_letter_code
_entity_poly.pdbx_strand_id
1 'polypeptide(L)'
;GQPPFRLSGFPWFAQDKVFRRLPVNPSHPLPSAVNSLANNTAGGNVAFRSTSSRILVKVVLTSKSDGMFHMAPTGKSGFDLYVGAPGKQKSAGVTRMDEGVTEYQSQLFSGGKGWNEFTLNFPLYNGVKSLRIGLSEGAEVAPPSPYAGPGKVIIYGGSTVQGACASRPGRYHMSIVSRRLNREVVNLGFSGNGKLEPELAEIMAQIASPAVLIVEGERNARYEGVVERLETFLQILRRHHPGVPIVVMSANPYGNEWRQPGNRPRILAFQKELVARLRENDPDLHLFDASNLLGEDYYECSVDGSHPTDLGFQRMADGLAPFIAKLLKPGT
;
A
#
# COMPACT_ATOMS: atom_id res chain seq x y z
N GLY A 1 9.93 8.22 14.97
CA GLY A 1 11.21 8.73 15.50
C GLY A 1 11.53 10.03 14.82
N GLN A 2 12.16 10.96 15.52
CA GLN A 2 12.88 12.06 14.86
C GLN A 2 14.12 11.49 14.12
N PRO A 3 14.75 12.25 13.20
CA PRO A 3 15.95 11.82 12.49
C PRO A 3 16.97 11.17 13.43
N PRO A 4 17.60 10.07 13.03
CA PRO A 4 17.89 9.68 11.64
C PRO A 4 16.87 8.75 10.95
N PHE A 5 15.69 8.47 11.51
CA PHE A 5 14.70 7.61 10.85
C PHE A 5 13.81 8.37 9.86
N ARG A 6 13.55 7.78 8.69
CA ARG A 6 12.44 8.20 7.81
C ARG A 6 11.25 7.29 8.04
N LEU A 7 10.14 7.84 8.53
CA LEU A 7 8.84 7.18 8.60
C LEU A 7 8.00 7.59 7.39
N SER A 8 7.41 6.63 6.70
CA SER A 8 6.67 6.86 5.46
C SER A 8 5.35 6.08 5.44
N GLY A 9 4.40 6.54 4.61
CA GLY A 9 3.07 5.92 4.48
C GLY A 9 2.04 6.38 5.52
N PHE A 10 2.40 7.34 6.40
CA PHE A 10 1.50 7.92 7.41
C PHE A 10 1.42 9.46 7.26
N PRO A 11 0.59 9.98 6.34
CA PRO A 11 0.59 11.41 6.00
C PRO A 11 0.33 12.35 7.18
N TRP A 12 -0.45 11.90 8.16
CA TRP A 12 -0.84 12.69 9.34
C TRP A 12 0.01 12.43 10.58
N PHE A 13 1.06 11.59 10.50
CA PHE A 13 1.87 11.24 11.67
C PHE A 13 2.50 12.47 12.34
N ALA A 14 2.90 13.48 11.57
CA ALA A 14 3.49 14.70 12.11
C ALA A 14 2.54 15.44 13.07
N GLN A 15 1.24 15.43 12.76
CA GLN A 15 0.18 16.05 13.55
C GLN A 15 -0.28 15.12 14.69
N ASP A 16 -0.67 13.90 14.35
CA ASP A 16 -1.44 13.04 15.26
C ASP A 16 -0.55 12.14 16.14
N LYS A 17 0.72 11.95 15.77
CA LYS A 17 1.69 11.08 16.45
C LYS A 17 1.23 9.62 16.62
N VAL A 18 0.32 9.15 15.77
CA VAL A 18 -0.17 7.76 15.74
C VAL A 18 0.10 7.11 14.39
N PHE A 19 0.38 5.80 14.39
CA PHE A 19 0.54 5.01 13.16
C PHE A 19 -0.84 4.73 12.55
N ARG A 20 -1.42 5.73 11.89
CA ARG A 20 -2.75 5.70 11.31
C ARG A 20 -2.75 6.24 9.88
N ARG A 21 -3.53 5.59 9.00
CA ARG A 21 -3.55 5.88 7.56
C ARG A 21 -4.52 6.99 7.15
N LEU A 22 -5.35 7.46 8.07
CA LEU A 22 -6.25 8.62 7.93
C LEU A 22 -6.07 9.51 9.17
N PRO A 23 -6.44 10.80 9.13
CA PRO A 23 -6.34 11.66 10.31
C PRO A 23 -7.17 11.11 11.48
N VAL A 24 -6.74 11.42 12.70
CA VAL A 24 -7.53 11.11 13.92
C VAL A 24 -8.83 11.91 13.93
N ASN A 25 -8.77 13.17 13.50
CA ASN A 25 -9.92 14.07 13.38
C ASN A 25 -10.12 14.40 11.89
N PRO A 26 -10.84 13.57 11.12
CA PRO A 26 -11.05 13.81 9.71
C PRO A 26 -11.95 15.03 9.48
N SER A 27 -11.65 15.79 8.43
CA SER A 27 -12.45 16.94 8.00
C SER A 27 -13.82 16.56 7.44
N HIS A 28 -14.00 15.29 7.07
CA HIS A 28 -15.23 14.74 6.52
C HIS A 28 -15.60 13.46 7.28
N PRO A 29 -16.89 13.10 7.39
CA PRO A 29 -17.30 11.89 8.08
C PRO A 29 -16.75 10.65 7.37
N LEU A 30 -16.26 9.70 8.17
CA LEU A 30 -15.81 8.41 7.68
C LEU A 30 -16.86 7.33 7.96
N PRO A 31 -17.13 6.42 7.02
CA PRO A 31 -17.83 5.18 7.35
C PRO A 31 -17.13 4.48 8.52
N SER A 32 -17.91 3.93 9.46
CA SER A 32 -17.38 3.33 10.69
C SER A 32 -16.33 2.23 10.42
N ALA A 33 -16.58 1.40 9.40
CA ALA A 33 -15.65 0.36 8.98
C ALA A 33 -14.33 0.94 8.42
N VAL A 34 -14.40 1.99 7.59
CA VAL A 34 -13.20 2.70 7.09
C VAL A 34 -12.43 3.33 8.24
N ASN A 35 -13.12 3.98 9.17
CA ASN A 35 -12.50 4.60 10.35
C ASN A 35 -11.74 3.58 11.21
N SER A 36 -12.30 2.38 11.38
CA SER A 36 -11.65 1.26 12.08
C SER A 36 -10.43 0.75 11.30
N LEU A 37 -10.59 0.46 10.00
CA LEU A 37 -9.53 -0.07 9.13
C LEU A 37 -8.36 0.91 8.91
N ALA A 38 -8.58 2.21 9.09
CA ALA A 38 -7.52 3.21 9.04
C ALA A 38 -6.49 3.08 10.18
N ASN A 39 -6.82 2.34 11.26
CA ASN A 39 -5.86 2.00 12.31
C ASN A 39 -4.90 0.88 11.90
N ASN A 40 -5.20 0.12 10.85
CA ASN A 40 -4.23 -0.83 10.30
C ASN A 40 -3.08 -0.08 9.63
N THR A 41 -1.88 -0.64 9.70
CA THR A 41 -0.65 0.06 9.32
C THR A 41 -0.11 -0.27 7.91
N ALA A 42 -0.98 -0.79 7.04
CA ALA A 42 -0.64 -1.16 5.67
C ALA A 42 0.08 -0.05 4.89
N GLY A 43 1.18 -0.40 4.23
CA GLY A 43 2.01 0.53 3.46
C GLY A 43 2.93 1.43 4.29
N GLY A 44 2.79 1.43 5.62
CA GLY A 44 3.73 2.09 6.52
C GLY A 44 5.12 1.43 6.46
N ASN A 45 6.18 2.23 6.51
CA ASN A 45 7.54 1.72 6.67
C ASN A 45 8.44 2.71 7.42
N VAL A 46 9.50 2.18 8.01
CA VAL A 46 10.59 2.96 8.57
C VAL A 46 11.91 2.57 7.91
N ALA A 47 12.67 3.56 7.46
CA ALA A 47 13.96 3.38 6.81
C ALA A 47 15.06 4.16 7.52
N PHE A 48 16.26 3.57 7.57
CA PHE A 48 17.44 4.15 8.20
C PHE A 48 18.70 3.40 7.72
N ARG A 49 19.86 4.02 7.91
CA ARG A 49 21.16 3.36 7.76
C ARG A 49 21.75 3.07 9.12
N SER A 50 22.47 1.97 9.27
CA SER A 50 23.21 1.67 10.49
C SER A 50 24.41 0.76 10.25
N THR A 51 25.42 0.85 11.12
CA THR A 51 26.54 -0.12 11.21
C THR A 51 26.19 -1.36 12.05
N SER A 52 24.97 -1.43 12.58
CA SER A 52 24.56 -2.53 13.44
C SER A 52 24.61 -3.88 12.74
N SER A 53 25.20 -4.86 13.44
CA SER A 53 25.25 -6.27 13.06
C SER A 53 23.99 -7.07 13.44
N ARG A 54 23.05 -6.46 14.17
CA ARG A 54 21.80 -7.10 14.63
C ARG A 54 20.65 -6.11 14.66
N ILE A 55 19.54 -6.45 14.02
CA ILE A 55 18.30 -5.67 14.13
C ILE A 55 17.25 -6.49 14.86
N LEU A 56 16.72 -5.94 15.95
CA LEU A 56 15.60 -6.50 16.70
C LEU A 56 14.42 -5.52 16.67
N VAL A 57 13.23 -6.05 16.83
CA VAL A 57 12.02 -5.25 17.07
C VAL A 57 11.32 -5.69 18.33
N LYS A 58 10.78 -4.73 19.07
CA LYS A 58 9.76 -4.93 20.10
C LYS A 58 8.50 -4.20 19.68
N VAL A 59 7.39 -4.93 19.59
CA VAL A 59 6.14 -4.45 18.99
C VAL A 59 5.01 -4.61 19.99
N VAL A 60 4.15 -3.58 20.09
CA VAL A 60 2.84 -3.67 20.72
C VAL A 60 1.78 -3.39 19.65
N LEU A 61 0.92 -4.36 19.38
CA LEU A 61 -0.19 -4.32 18.43
C LEU A 61 -1.44 -3.71 19.06
N THR A 62 -2.38 -3.24 18.24
CA THR A 62 -3.68 -2.74 18.71
C THR A 62 -4.72 -3.85 18.86
N SER A 63 -4.55 -4.97 18.15
CA SER A 63 -5.39 -6.17 18.28
C SER A 63 -4.53 -7.44 18.27
N LYS A 64 -5.13 -8.57 18.62
CA LYS A 64 -4.46 -9.87 18.64
C LYS A 64 -3.90 -10.25 17.26
N SER A 65 -2.84 -11.05 17.24
CA SER A 65 -2.18 -11.53 16.02
C SER A 65 -2.97 -12.58 15.21
N ASP A 66 -4.19 -12.94 15.61
CA ASP A 66 -5.04 -14.01 15.07
C ASP A 66 -6.26 -13.51 14.25
N GLY A 67 -7.14 -14.39 13.78
CA GLY A 67 -8.46 -13.99 13.27
C GLY A 67 -8.60 -13.69 11.77
N MET A 68 -7.56 -13.94 10.96
CA MET A 68 -7.70 -14.04 9.49
C MET A 68 -7.10 -15.36 9.00
N PHE A 69 -7.95 -16.38 8.85
CA PHE A 69 -7.51 -17.74 8.49
C PHE A 69 -6.89 -17.86 7.09
N HIS A 70 -7.21 -16.94 6.18
CA HIS A 70 -6.74 -16.94 4.79
C HIS A 70 -5.52 -16.00 4.58
N MET A 71 -4.94 -15.45 5.65
CA MET A 71 -3.76 -14.58 5.58
C MET A 71 -2.70 -15.04 6.58
N ALA A 72 -1.43 -15.06 6.16
CA ALA A 72 -0.33 -15.40 7.06
C ALA A 72 -0.24 -14.40 8.23
N PRO A 73 -0.03 -14.86 9.49
CA PRO A 73 0.14 -13.97 10.64
C PRO A 73 1.25 -12.93 10.44
N THR A 74 2.30 -13.31 9.71
CA THR A 74 3.41 -12.43 9.33
C THR A 74 2.99 -11.27 8.43
N GLY A 75 2.01 -11.44 7.54
CA GLY A 75 1.45 -10.37 6.73
C GLY A 75 0.43 -9.53 7.50
N LYS A 76 -0.41 -10.18 8.30
CA LYS A 76 -1.45 -9.51 9.09
C LYS A 76 -0.88 -8.61 10.17
N SER A 77 0.03 -9.15 10.98
CA SER A 77 0.47 -8.59 12.27
C SER A 77 2.00 -8.51 12.41
N GLY A 78 2.74 -9.01 11.42
CA GLY A 78 4.20 -9.01 11.42
C GLY A 78 4.83 -7.83 10.68
N PHE A 79 6.13 -7.67 10.89
CA PHE A 79 6.97 -6.79 10.10
C PHE A 79 7.91 -7.63 9.23
N ASP A 80 8.34 -7.08 8.09
CA ASP A 80 9.48 -7.63 7.36
C ASP A 80 10.54 -6.57 7.07
N LEU A 81 11.78 -7.02 7.07
CA LEU A 81 12.97 -6.18 6.93
C LEU A 81 13.65 -6.47 5.61
N TYR A 82 13.98 -5.39 4.90
CA TYR A 82 14.84 -5.41 3.73
C TYR A 82 16.15 -4.69 4.01
N VAL A 83 17.22 -5.15 3.36
CA VAL A 83 18.56 -4.58 3.43
C VAL A 83 19.09 -4.29 2.03
N GLY A 84 19.68 -3.11 1.85
CA GLY A 84 20.36 -2.69 0.64
C GLY A 84 19.97 -1.28 0.18
N ALA A 85 20.76 -0.74 -0.74
CA ALA A 85 20.47 0.55 -1.37
C ALA A 85 19.12 0.53 -2.12
N PRO A 86 18.49 1.69 -2.34
CA PRO A 86 17.26 1.77 -3.12
C PRO A 86 17.33 1.02 -4.46
N GLY A 87 16.27 0.29 -4.81
CA GLY A 87 16.22 -0.55 -6.01
C GLY A 87 17.00 -1.88 -5.93
N LYS A 88 17.87 -2.08 -4.93
CA LYS A 88 18.68 -3.30 -4.75
C LYS A 88 18.40 -4.06 -3.45
N GLN A 89 17.31 -3.68 -2.78
CA GLN A 89 16.91 -4.22 -1.50
C GLN A 89 16.60 -5.71 -1.56
N LYS A 90 17.18 -6.48 -0.63
CA LYS A 90 16.94 -7.92 -0.44
C LYS A 90 16.23 -8.17 0.88
N SER A 91 15.37 -9.18 0.91
CA SER A 91 14.71 -9.59 2.16
C SER A 91 15.76 -10.09 3.15
N ALA A 92 15.73 -9.56 4.38
CA ALA A 92 16.66 -9.92 5.45
C ALA A 92 16.00 -10.76 6.54
N GLY A 93 14.74 -10.48 6.85
CA GLY A 93 14.00 -11.24 7.85
C GLY A 93 12.54 -10.84 7.93
N VAL A 94 11.76 -11.67 8.61
CA VAL A 94 10.35 -11.44 8.93
C VAL A 94 10.14 -11.78 10.40
N THR A 95 9.26 -11.02 11.06
CA THR A 95 8.99 -11.25 12.48
C THR A 95 8.41 -12.63 12.70
N ARG A 96 8.82 -13.26 13.81
CA ARG A 96 8.16 -14.44 14.38
C ARG A 96 7.44 -14.00 15.64
N MET A 97 6.24 -14.53 15.85
CA MET A 97 5.42 -14.26 17.02
C MET A 97 4.47 -15.43 17.23
N ASP A 98 4.01 -15.60 18.47
CA ASP A 98 2.99 -16.58 18.80
C ASP A 98 1.60 -16.12 18.31
N GLU A 99 0.68 -17.07 18.23
CA GLU A 99 -0.71 -16.80 17.87
C GLU A 99 -1.44 -16.06 19.00
N GLY A 100 -2.34 -15.14 18.64
CA GLY A 100 -3.20 -14.42 19.59
C GLY A 100 -2.52 -13.35 20.46
N VAL A 101 -1.21 -13.12 20.32
CA VAL A 101 -0.48 -12.13 21.12
C VAL A 101 -0.75 -10.69 20.66
N THR A 102 -0.62 -9.74 21.58
CA THR A 102 -0.65 -8.30 21.32
C THR A 102 0.72 -7.63 21.51
N GLU A 103 1.71 -8.36 22.01
CA GLU A 103 3.07 -7.88 22.18
C GLU A 103 4.05 -9.00 21.84
N TYR A 104 5.13 -8.67 21.13
CA TYR A 104 6.18 -9.63 20.79
C TYR A 104 7.54 -8.96 20.56
N GLN A 105 8.59 -9.78 20.55
CA GLN A 105 9.93 -9.40 20.14
C GLN A 105 10.44 -10.34 19.05
N SER A 106 11.22 -9.80 18.11
CA SER A 106 11.80 -10.62 17.04
C SER A 106 13.13 -10.05 16.54
N GLN A 107 14.09 -10.93 16.26
CA GLN A 107 15.32 -10.57 15.56
C GLN A 107 15.11 -10.74 14.06
N LEU A 108 15.38 -9.68 13.28
CA LEU A 108 15.14 -9.61 11.85
C LEU A 108 16.41 -9.63 11.01
N PHE A 109 17.55 -9.37 11.64
CA PHE A 109 18.84 -9.34 10.96
C PHE A 109 19.94 -9.75 11.92
N SER A 110 20.90 -10.50 11.40
CA SER A 110 22.16 -10.82 12.05
C SER A 110 23.25 -10.96 11.00
N GLY A 111 24.42 -10.39 11.26
CA GLY A 111 25.54 -10.36 10.32
C GLY A 111 25.65 -9.03 9.60
N GLY A 112 26.41 -9.00 8.50
CA GLY A 112 26.75 -7.77 7.77
C GLY A 112 28.08 -7.16 8.19
N LYS A 113 28.67 -6.37 7.29
CA LYS A 113 29.90 -5.60 7.54
C LYS A 113 29.64 -4.13 7.21
N GLY A 114 30.03 -3.22 8.09
CA GLY A 114 29.91 -1.79 7.88
C GLY A 114 28.46 -1.29 7.76
N TRP A 115 28.28 -0.21 6.99
CA TRP A 115 27.00 0.45 6.80
C TRP A 115 26.03 -0.36 5.95
N ASN A 116 24.82 -0.55 6.48
CA ASN A 116 23.69 -1.13 5.77
C ASN A 116 22.52 -0.15 5.75
N GLU A 117 21.71 -0.19 4.70
CA GLU A 117 20.44 0.54 4.62
C GLU A 117 19.29 -0.43 4.83
N PHE A 118 18.44 -0.11 5.80
CA PHE A 118 17.36 -0.94 6.30
C PHE A 118 16.01 -0.33 5.94
N THR A 119 15.04 -1.16 5.56
CA THR A 119 13.63 -0.77 5.41
C THR A 119 12.75 -1.81 6.07
N LEU A 120 12.05 -1.40 7.11
CA LEU A 120 11.16 -2.23 7.92
C LEU A 120 9.71 -1.86 7.59
N ASN A 121 8.97 -2.78 6.96
CA ASN A 121 7.58 -2.55 6.56
C ASN A 121 6.61 -3.00 7.67
N PHE A 122 5.52 -2.25 7.83
CA PHE A 122 4.55 -2.41 8.91
C PHE A 122 3.46 -3.44 8.56
N PRO A 123 2.80 -4.04 9.57
CA PRO A 123 1.69 -4.98 9.37
C PRO A 123 0.56 -4.45 8.47
N LEU A 124 -0.04 -5.32 7.67
CA LEU A 124 -1.07 -4.91 6.68
C LEU A 124 -2.50 -4.88 7.27
N TYR A 125 -2.78 -5.71 8.27
CA TYR A 125 -4.15 -5.93 8.79
C TYR A 125 -4.22 -5.85 10.32
N ASN A 126 -3.27 -5.13 10.92
CA ASN A 126 -3.30 -4.79 12.34
C ASN A 126 -2.69 -3.40 12.55
N GLY A 127 -3.09 -2.75 13.63
CA GLY A 127 -2.50 -1.51 14.08
C GLY A 127 -1.29 -1.75 14.97
N VAL A 128 -0.44 -0.72 15.04
CA VAL A 128 0.76 -0.72 15.89
C VAL A 128 0.59 0.38 16.91
N LYS A 129 0.56 0.03 18.19
CA LYS A 129 0.57 0.99 19.30
C LYS A 129 1.97 1.51 19.57
N SER A 130 2.98 0.63 19.51
CA SER A 130 4.38 1.04 19.64
C SER A 130 5.33 0.10 18.92
N LEU A 131 6.43 0.67 18.42
CA LEU A 131 7.54 -0.03 17.80
C LEU A 131 8.84 0.50 18.42
N ARG A 132 9.68 -0.41 18.90
CA ARG A 132 11.08 -0.13 19.26
C ARG A 132 11.98 -0.95 18.37
N ILE A 133 13.04 -0.34 17.86
CA ILE A 133 14.07 -0.99 17.04
C ILE A 133 15.32 -1.11 17.91
N GLY A 134 15.76 -2.35 18.15
CA GLY A 134 17.00 -2.66 18.86
C GLY A 134 18.15 -2.79 17.88
N LEU A 135 19.28 -2.15 18.22
CA LEU A 135 20.53 -2.18 17.48
C LEU A 135 21.64 -2.75 18.36
N SER A 136 22.74 -3.19 17.75
CA SER A 136 23.98 -3.53 18.45
C SER A 136 24.50 -2.33 19.24
N GLU A 137 25.09 -2.58 20.41
CA GLU A 137 25.76 -1.56 21.20
C GLU A 137 26.88 -0.88 20.38
N GLY A 138 26.98 0.45 20.50
CA GLY A 138 27.93 1.25 19.73
C GLY A 138 27.62 1.39 18.23
N ALA A 139 26.51 0.83 17.73
CA ALA A 139 26.13 0.99 16.33
C ALA A 139 25.75 2.45 16.02
N GLU A 140 26.26 2.95 14.90
CA GLU A 140 25.92 4.27 14.38
C GLU A 140 24.61 4.21 13.59
N VAL A 141 23.89 5.33 13.52
CA VAL A 141 22.64 5.44 12.76
C VAL A 141 22.65 6.72 11.94
N ALA A 142 22.25 6.62 10.67
CA ALA A 142 22.18 7.73 9.73
C ALA A 142 20.88 7.69 8.92
N PRO A 143 20.46 8.82 8.33
CA PRO A 143 19.31 8.86 7.43
C PRO A 143 19.44 7.85 6.27
N PRO A 144 18.31 7.28 5.78
CA PRO A 144 18.32 6.47 4.57
C PRO A 144 18.62 7.33 3.34
N SER A 145 18.91 6.68 2.22
CA SER A 145 19.05 7.36 0.93
C SER A 145 17.74 8.10 0.57
N PRO A 146 17.81 9.28 -0.08
CA PRO A 146 16.60 10.01 -0.48
C PRO A 146 15.76 9.21 -1.48
N TYR A 147 14.47 9.54 -1.57
CA TYR A 147 13.64 9.04 -2.67
C TYR A 147 14.15 9.56 -4.01
N ALA A 148 13.89 8.82 -5.09
CA ALA A 148 14.40 9.13 -6.43
C ALA A 148 13.80 10.41 -7.04
N GLY A 149 12.83 11.04 -6.38
CA GLY A 149 12.28 12.33 -6.77
C GLY A 149 11.18 12.79 -5.81
N PRO A 150 10.53 13.92 -6.13
CA PRO A 150 9.54 14.54 -5.26
C PRO A 150 8.19 13.82 -5.28
N GLY A 151 7.44 13.96 -4.20
CA GLY A 151 6.05 13.52 -4.11
C GLY A 151 5.85 12.00 -3.96
N LYS A 152 4.58 11.62 -3.85
CA LYS A 152 4.13 10.30 -3.37
C LYS A 152 3.20 9.64 -4.37
N VAL A 153 3.27 8.31 -4.47
CA VAL A 153 2.21 7.54 -5.12
C VAL A 153 1.14 7.25 -4.07
N ILE A 154 -0.09 7.69 -4.30
CA ILE A 154 -1.20 7.50 -3.37
C ILE A 154 -2.22 6.58 -4.03
N ILE A 155 -2.53 5.47 -3.38
CA ILE A 155 -3.50 4.50 -3.90
C ILE A 155 -4.68 4.37 -2.93
N TYR A 156 -5.88 4.44 -3.48
CA TYR A 156 -7.13 4.14 -2.78
C TYR A 156 -7.72 2.85 -3.31
N GLY A 157 -8.29 2.04 -2.41
CA GLY A 157 -9.12 0.94 -2.84
C GLY A 157 -9.54 -0.05 -1.77
N GLY A 158 -9.73 -1.30 -2.18
CA GLY A 158 -10.27 -2.34 -1.31
C GLY A 158 -9.22 -3.16 -0.55
N SER A 159 -9.56 -4.43 -0.31
CA SER A 159 -8.71 -5.40 0.39
C SER A 159 -7.41 -5.72 -0.36
N THR A 160 -7.44 -5.76 -1.68
CA THR A 160 -6.26 -6.00 -2.52
C THR A 160 -5.25 -4.86 -2.36
N VAL A 161 -5.71 -3.60 -2.37
CA VAL A 161 -4.90 -2.42 -2.08
C VAL A 161 -4.34 -2.49 -0.65
N GLN A 162 -5.17 -2.83 0.34
CA GLN A 162 -4.71 -2.97 1.73
C GLN A 162 -3.63 -4.05 1.89
N GLY A 163 -3.64 -5.07 1.03
CA GLY A 163 -2.59 -6.10 0.93
C GLY A 163 -3.05 -7.52 1.25
N ALA A 164 -4.36 -7.79 1.27
CA ALA A 164 -4.87 -9.15 1.37
C ALA A 164 -4.54 -9.94 0.08
N CYS A 165 -3.79 -11.05 0.12
CA CYS A 165 -3.27 -11.79 1.28
C CYS A 165 -1.77 -12.03 1.18
N ALA A 166 -0.98 -10.95 1.12
CA ALA A 166 0.47 -11.04 1.03
C ALA A 166 1.03 -11.78 2.25
N SER A 167 2.00 -12.66 2.02
CA SER A 167 2.59 -13.49 3.08
C SER A 167 3.31 -12.66 4.15
N ARG A 168 3.79 -11.48 3.78
CA ARG A 168 4.49 -10.49 4.61
C ARG A 168 4.36 -9.09 4.00
N PRO A 169 4.53 -8.00 4.78
CA PRO A 169 4.18 -6.66 4.30
C PRO A 169 4.98 -6.17 3.09
N GLY A 170 6.23 -6.59 2.91
CA GLY A 170 7.01 -6.23 1.74
C GLY A 170 6.60 -6.95 0.45
N ARG A 171 5.61 -7.86 0.48
CA ARG A 171 5.17 -8.64 -0.68
C ARG A 171 3.87 -8.18 -1.32
N TYR A 172 3.11 -7.27 -0.71
CA TYR A 172 1.97 -6.69 -1.43
C TYR A 172 2.48 -5.77 -2.57
N HIS A 173 1.68 -5.64 -3.64
CA HIS A 173 2.13 -5.06 -4.90
C HIS A 173 2.76 -3.65 -4.75
N MET A 174 2.15 -2.72 -4.00
CA MET A 174 2.74 -1.37 -3.89
C MET A 174 3.98 -1.29 -2.99
N SER A 175 4.17 -2.22 -2.06
CA SER A 175 5.47 -2.37 -1.38
C SER A 175 6.56 -2.71 -2.39
N ILE A 176 6.27 -3.60 -3.35
CA ILE A 176 7.22 -3.97 -4.41
C ILE A 176 7.47 -2.77 -5.34
N VAL A 177 6.42 -2.07 -5.76
CA VAL A 177 6.51 -0.85 -6.60
C VAL A 177 7.35 0.22 -5.89
N SER A 178 7.08 0.49 -4.61
CA SER A 178 7.83 1.47 -3.81
C SER A 178 9.33 1.21 -3.83
N ARG A 179 9.75 -0.04 -3.61
CA ARG A 179 11.17 -0.42 -3.64
C ARG A 179 11.81 -0.30 -5.03
N ARG A 180 11.08 -0.67 -6.08
CA ARG A 180 11.58 -0.60 -7.47
C ARG A 180 11.74 0.84 -7.94
N LEU A 181 10.79 1.70 -7.62
CA LEU A 181 10.77 3.10 -8.06
C LEU A 181 11.46 4.05 -7.09
N ASN A 182 11.92 3.55 -5.93
CA ASN A 182 12.41 4.36 -4.81
C ASN A 182 11.50 5.57 -4.56
N ARG A 183 10.22 5.30 -4.32
CA ARG A 183 9.18 6.30 -4.15
C ARG A 183 8.33 6.00 -2.92
N GLU A 184 7.93 7.05 -2.20
CA GLU A 184 6.96 6.90 -1.13
C GLU A 184 5.61 6.45 -1.71
N VAL A 185 5.00 5.46 -1.05
CA VAL A 185 3.65 5.00 -1.32
C VAL A 185 2.78 5.26 -0.10
N VAL A 186 1.60 5.83 -0.31
CA VAL A 186 0.55 5.91 0.70
C VAL A 186 -0.57 4.94 0.31
N ASN A 187 -0.85 4.00 1.21
CA ASN A 187 -1.83 2.94 0.99
C ASN A 187 -3.15 3.26 1.73
N LEU A 188 -4.15 3.72 0.97
CA LEU A 188 -5.52 3.96 1.45
C LEU A 188 -6.46 2.81 1.04
N GLY A 189 -6.00 1.56 1.20
CA GLY A 189 -6.81 0.37 1.02
C GLY A 189 -7.65 0.05 2.26
N PHE A 190 -8.95 -0.15 2.09
CA PHE A 190 -9.88 -0.48 3.17
C PHE A 190 -10.68 -1.72 2.80
N SER A 191 -10.33 -2.87 3.39
CA SER A 191 -10.91 -4.18 3.13
C SER A 191 -12.44 -4.16 3.14
N GLY A 192 -13.07 -4.47 2.00
CA GLY A 192 -14.52 -4.49 1.83
C GLY A 192 -15.20 -3.11 1.78
N ASN A 193 -14.42 -2.02 1.85
CA ASN A 193 -14.89 -0.67 2.08
C ASN A 193 -14.24 0.40 1.17
N GLY A 194 -13.52 0.00 0.12
CA GLY A 194 -13.09 0.93 -0.93
C GLY A 194 -14.23 1.20 -1.92
N LYS A 195 -15.29 1.91 -1.49
CA LYS A 195 -16.54 2.03 -2.27
C LYS A 195 -16.68 3.33 -3.05
N LEU A 196 -15.61 4.10 -3.24
CA LEU A 196 -15.62 5.40 -3.92
C LEU A 196 -16.47 6.45 -3.19
N GLU A 197 -16.41 6.48 -1.86
CA GLU A 197 -17.03 7.54 -1.06
C GLU A 197 -16.39 8.91 -1.40
N PRO A 198 -17.18 9.93 -1.82
CA PRO A 198 -16.65 11.26 -2.12
C PRO A 198 -15.86 11.89 -0.97
N GLU A 199 -16.28 11.67 0.27
CA GLU A 199 -15.61 12.13 1.49
C GLU A 199 -14.20 11.58 1.61
N LEU A 200 -13.97 10.34 1.15
CA LEU A 200 -12.63 9.75 1.12
C LEU A 200 -11.76 10.36 0.04
N ALA A 201 -12.33 10.79 -1.09
CA ALA A 201 -11.62 11.57 -2.10
C ALA A 201 -11.17 12.94 -1.53
N GLU A 202 -12.02 13.63 -0.78
CA GLU A 202 -11.67 14.90 -0.13
C GLU A 202 -10.53 14.74 0.88
N ILE A 203 -10.52 13.64 1.65
CA ILE A 203 -9.45 13.36 2.62
C ILE A 203 -8.16 12.91 1.91
N MET A 204 -8.27 12.07 0.87
CA MET A 204 -7.13 11.67 0.04
C MET A 204 -6.46 12.88 -0.60
N ALA A 205 -7.24 13.87 -1.05
CA ALA A 205 -6.77 15.11 -1.63
C ALA A 205 -6.02 16.05 -0.65
N GLN A 206 -6.12 15.81 0.65
CA GLN A 206 -5.37 16.57 1.65
C GLN A 206 -3.92 16.09 1.80
N ILE A 207 -3.57 14.95 1.22
CA ILE A 207 -2.21 14.43 1.30
C ILE A 207 -1.28 15.27 0.41
N ALA A 208 -0.31 15.92 1.04
CA ALA A 208 0.61 16.81 0.36
C ALA A 208 1.50 16.10 -0.67
N SER A 209 1.72 16.79 -1.79
CA SER A 209 2.67 16.42 -2.86
C SER A 209 2.39 15.04 -3.50
N PRO A 210 1.19 14.77 -4.03
CA PRO A 210 0.99 13.58 -4.84
C PRO A 210 1.77 13.68 -6.15
N ALA A 211 2.47 12.61 -6.52
CA ALA A 211 3.10 12.43 -7.81
C ALA A 211 2.21 11.62 -8.76
N VAL A 212 1.44 10.66 -8.22
CA VAL A 212 0.42 9.88 -8.94
C VAL A 212 -0.69 9.53 -7.95
N LEU A 213 -1.94 9.67 -8.37
CA LEU A 213 -3.13 9.24 -7.64
C LEU A 213 -3.72 8.01 -8.35
N ILE A 214 -3.97 6.93 -7.61
CA ILE A 214 -4.51 5.68 -8.15
C ILE A 214 -5.80 5.33 -7.43
N VAL A 215 -6.84 5.01 -8.19
CA VAL A 215 -8.19 4.70 -7.68
C VAL A 215 -8.61 3.30 -8.15
N GLU A 216 -8.78 2.37 -7.20
CA GLU A 216 -9.32 1.01 -7.41
C GLU A 216 -10.54 0.82 -6.50
N GLY A 217 -11.75 1.08 -6.98
CA GLY A 217 -12.96 0.97 -6.16
C GLY A 217 -13.92 -0.14 -6.56
N GLU A 218 -13.71 -0.77 -7.72
CA GLU A 218 -14.79 -1.50 -8.39
C GLU A 218 -15.26 -2.74 -7.66
N ARG A 219 -14.36 -3.48 -6.99
CA ARG A 219 -14.74 -4.72 -6.29
C ARG A 219 -15.71 -4.47 -5.15
N ASN A 220 -15.59 -3.33 -4.48
CA ASN A 220 -16.40 -3.01 -3.30
C ASN A 220 -17.57 -2.08 -3.65
N ALA A 221 -17.39 -1.16 -4.60
CA ALA A 221 -18.47 -0.31 -5.10
C ALA A 221 -19.49 -1.07 -5.96
N ARG A 222 -19.07 -2.16 -6.62
CA ARG A 222 -19.86 -2.90 -7.63
C ARG A 222 -20.27 -2.00 -8.80
N TYR A 223 -20.99 -2.55 -9.77
CA TYR A 223 -21.32 -1.82 -10.99
C TYR A 223 -22.08 -0.52 -10.70
N GLU A 224 -23.13 -0.59 -9.87
CA GLU A 224 -23.98 0.54 -9.54
C GLU A 224 -23.17 1.64 -8.85
N GLY A 225 -22.36 1.27 -7.85
CA GLY A 225 -21.55 2.24 -7.12
C GLY A 225 -20.44 2.86 -7.96
N VAL A 226 -19.86 2.12 -8.92
CA VAL A 226 -18.88 2.68 -9.86
C VAL A 226 -19.55 3.70 -10.78
N VAL A 227 -20.69 3.36 -11.37
CA VAL A 227 -21.43 4.26 -12.26
C VAL A 227 -21.85 5.54 -11.55
N GLU A 228 -22.32 5.41 -10.31
CA GLU A 228 -22.82 6.54 -9.53
C GLU A 228 -21.69 7.47 -9.03
N ARG A 229 -20.54 6.92 -8.61
CA ARG A 229 -19.58 7.67 -7.78
C ARG A 229 -18.21 7.89 -8.39
N LEU A 230 -17.79 7.11 -9.38
CA LEU A 230 -16.42 7.20 -9.91
C LEU A 230 -16.12 8.58 -10.49
N GLU A 231 -17.01 9.14 -11.32
CA GLU A 231 -16.78 10.46 -11.93
C GLU A 231 -16.63 11.55 -10.87
N THR A 232 -17.52 11.59 -9.87
CA THR A 232 -17.44 12.53 -8.74
C THR A 232 -16.14 12.38 -7.96
N PHE A 233 -15.72 11.14 -7.68
CA PHE A 233 -14.46 10.87 -6.97
C PHE A 233 -13.26 11.44 -7.74
N LEU A 234 -13.22 11.25 -9.07
CA LEU A 234 -12.17 11.78 -9.93
C LEU A 234 -12.19 13.31 -10.01
N GLN A 235 -13.38 13.92 -10.11
CA GLN A 235 -13.55 15.37 -10.15
C GLN A 235 -13.02 16.04 -8.87
N ILE A 236 -13.28 15.45 -7.70
CA ILE A 236 -12.74 15.94 -6.42
C ILE A 236 -11.21 15.90 -6.45
N LEU A 237 -10.60 14.75 -6.77
CA LEU A 237 -9.14 14.64 -6.84
C LEU A 237 -8.54 15.65 -7.82
N ARG A 238 -9.14 15.81 -9.00
CA ARG A 238 -8.65 16.76 -10.02
C ARG A 238 -8.75 18.21 -9.57
N ARG A 239 -9.83 18.60 -8.89
CA ARG A 239 -10.01 19.96 -8.35
C ARG A 239 -8.90 20.34 -7.36
N HIS A 240 -8.48 19.40 -6.53
CA HIS A 240 -7.42 19.63 -5.55
C HIS A 240 -6.00 19.48 -6.12
N HIS A 241 -5.84 18.68 -7.17
CA HIS A 241 -4.54 18.39 -7.78
C HIS A 241 -4.55 18.57 -9.31
N PRO A 242 -4.59 19.82 -9.80
CA PRO A 242 -4.42 20.11 -11.22
C PRO A 242 -3.08 19.57 -11.75
N GLY A 243 -3.10 18.88 -12.90
CA GLY A 243 -1.89 18.39 -13.57
C GLY A 243 -1.13 17.25 -12.88
N VAL A 244 -1.72 16.63 -11.84
CA VAL A 244 -1.20 15.39 -11.25
C VAL A 244 -1.83 14.20 -11.97
N PRO A 245 -1.06 13.20 -12.43
CA PRO A 245 -1.63 11.99 -13.03
C PRO A 245 -2.62 11.29 -12.12
N ILE A 246 -3.85 11.07 -12.60
CA ILE A 246 -4.89 10.27 -11.95
C ILE A 246 -5.07 8.99 -12.76
N VAL A 247 -5.05 7.85 -12.08
CA VAL A 247 -5.16 6.53 -12.69
C VAL A 247 -6.39 5.82 -12.14
N VAL A 248 -7.35 5.56 -13.00
CA VAL A 248 -8.38 4.55 -12.73
C VAL A 248 -7.75 3.18 -12.98
N MET A 249 -7.65 2.37 -11.94
CA MET A 249 -7.14 1.00 -12.05
C MET A 249 -8.33 0.04 -12.03
N SER A 250 -8.50 -0.74 -13.11
CA SER A 250 -9.52 -1.79 -13.12
C SER A 250 -9.09 -2.96 -12.24
N ALA A 251 -10.02 -3.83 -11.86
CA ALA A 251 -9.66 -5.03 -11.13
C ALA A 251 -9.09 -6.11 -12.06
N ASN A 252 -8.22 -6.95 -11.50
CA ASN A 252 -7.82 -8.21 -12.10
C ASN A 252 -8.98 -9.23 -12.11
N PRO A 253 -8.91 -10.30 -12.91
CA PRO A 253 -9.90 -11.37 -12.87
C PRO A 253 -10.01 -12.04 -11.50
N TYR A 254 -11.21 -12.54 -11.16
CA TYR A 254 -11.37 -13.47 -10.04
C TYR A 254 -10.89 -14.87 -10.45
N GLY A 255 -10.34 -15.65 -9.52
CA GLY A 255 -9.80 -16.98 -9.83
C GLY A 255 -10.85 -17.98 -10.33
N ASN A 256 -12.13 -17.76 -10.04
CA ASN A 256 -13.24 -18.59 -10.54
C ASN A 256 -13.90 -18.05 -11.82
N GLU A 257 -13.40 -16.93 -12.39
CA GLU A 257 -14.03 -16.25 -13.52
C GLU A 257 -14.06 -17.11 -14.80
N TRP A 258 -13.18 -18.11 -14.91
CA TRP A 258 -13.16 -19.07 -16.04
C TRP A 258 -14.45 -19.89 -16.13
N ARG A 259 -15.17 -20.06 -15.01
CA ARG A 259 -16.44 -20.81 -14.93
C ARG A 259 -17.62 -19.92 -14.58
N GLN A 260 -17.39 -18.82 -13.85
CA GLN A 260 -18.42 -17.89 -13.38
C GLN A 260 -18.04 -16.47 -13.76
N PRO A 261 -18.37 -16.03 -15.00
CA PRO A 261 -18.15 -14.66 -15.42
C PRO A 261 -18.86 -13.69 -14.48
N GLY A 262 -18.12 -12.69 -13.99
CA GLY A 262 -18.64 -11.63 -13.14
C GLY A 262 -18.97 -10.35 -13.91
N ASN A 263 -19.31 -9.28 -13.18
CA ASN A 263 -19.58 -7.96 -13.77
C ASN A 263 -18.32 -7.16 -14.16
N ARG A 264 -17.11 -7.69 -13.90
CA ARG A 264 -15.84 -6.98 -14.15
C ARG A 264 -15.71 -6.47 -15.60
N PRO A 265 -15.99 -7.26 -16.67
CA PRO A 265 -15.92 -6.73 -18.04
C PRO A 265 -16.88 -5.56 -18.30
N ARG A 266 -18.08 -5.61 -17.69
CA ARG A 266 -19.07 -4.52 -17.80
C ARG A 266 -18.60 -3.26 -17.08
N ILE A 267 -18.00 -3.40 -15.89
CA ILE A 267 -17.42 -2.27 -15.15
C ILE A 267 -16.24 -1.67 -15.92
N LEU A 268 -15.35 -2.51 -16.45
CA LEU A 268 -14.23 -2.07 -17.27
C LEU A 268 -14.67 -1.31 -18.52
N ALA A 269 -15.74 -1.77 -19.19
CA ALA A 269 -16.31 -1.06 -20.33
C ALA A 269 -16.77 0.35 -19.95
N PHE A 270 -17.50 0.48 -18.83
CA PHE A 270 -17.89 1.79 -18.30
C PHE A 270 -16.69 2.67 -17.94
N GLN A 271 -15.68 2.12 -17.26
CA GLN A 271 -14.45 2.86 -16.92
C GLN A 271 -13.71 3.33 -18.17
N LYS A 272 -13.63 2.51 -19.22
CA LYS A 272 -13.02 2.87 -20.51
C LYS A 272 -13.75 4.05 -21.15
N GLU A 273 -15.08 3.98 -21.21
CA GLU A 273 -15.91 5.05 -21.76
C GLU A 273 -15.79 6.34 -20.95
N LEU A 274 -15.91 6.26 -19.62
CA LEU A 274 -15.79 7.40 -18.72
C LEU A 274 -14.41 8.07 -18.84
N VAL A 275 -13.33 7.29 -18.76
CA VAL A 275 -11.96 7.83 -18.85
C VAL A 275 -11.72 8.41 -20.24
N ALA A 276 -12.16 7.75 -21.32
CA ALA A 276 -12.01 8.27 -22.68
C ALA A 276 -12.71 9.64 -22.83
N ARG A 277 -13.96 9.76 -22.38
CA ARG A 277 -14.73 11.01 -22.40
C ARG A 277 -14.04 12.12 -21.60
N LEU A 278 -13.64 11.82 -20.36
CA LEU A 278 -13.02 12.83 -19.49
C LEU A 278 -11.64 13.27 -19.99
N ARG A 279 -10.89 12.36 -20.62
CA ARG A 279 -9.54 12.62 -21.12
C ARG A 279 -9.49 13.61 -22.28
N GLU A 280 -10.60 13.82 -23.00
CA GLU A 280 -10.71 14.88 -24.01
C GLU A 280 -10.33 16.26 -23.44
N ASN A 281 -10.58 16.48 -22.14
CA ASN A 281 -10.28 17.73 -21.43
C ASN A 281 -9.26 17.56 -20.28
N ASP A 282 -8.79 16.34 -20.02
CA ASP A 282 -7.84 16.02 -18.95
C ASP A 282 -6.81 14.97 -19.43
N PRO A 283 -5.71 15.39 -20.08
CA PRO A 283 -4.73 14.46 -20.65
C PRO A 283 -3.99 13.61 -19.61
N ASP A 284 -3.98 14.07 -18.35
CA ASP A 284 -3.34 13.41 -17.19
C ASP A 284 -4.30 12.42 -16.47
N LEU A 285 -5.48 12.15 -17.04
CA LEU A 285 -6.33 11.04 -16.61
C LEU A 285 -6.01 9.78 -17.42
N HIS A 286 -5.76 8.68 -16.72
CA HIS A 286 -5.34 7.41 -17.30
C HIS A 286 -6.22 6.26 -16.82
N LEU A 287 -6.34 5.24 -17.66
CA LEU A 287 -6.85 3.93 -17.29
C LEU A 287 -5.70 2.93 -17.27
N PHE A 288 -5.57 2.16 -16.20
CA PHE A 288 -4.74 0.97 -16.15
C PHE A 288 -5.63 -0.28 -16.17
N ASP A 289 -5.67 -0.95 -17.31
CA ASP A 289 -6.45 -2.18 -17.51
C ASP A 289 -5.68 -3.39 -16.94
N ALA A 290 -6.17 -3.91 -15.82
CA ALA A 290 -5.57 -5.05 -15.12
C ALA A 290 -6.09 -6.42 -15.59
N SER A 291 -6.87 -6.49 -16.68
CA SER A 291 -7.53 -7.74 -17.13
C SER A 291 -6.56 -8.89 -17.36
N ASN A 292 -5.37 -8.61 -17.89
CA ASN A 292 -4.36 -9.63 -18.20
C ASN A 292 -3.18 -9.60 -17.23
N LEU A 293 -3.28 -8.80 -16.17
CA LEU A 293 -2.17 -8.53 -15.25
C LEU A 293 -1.68 -9.76 -14.50
N LEU A 294 -2.55 -10.76 -14.33
CA LEU A 294 -2.24 -12.00 -13.61
C LEU A 294 -1.82 -13.15 -14.52
N GLY A 295 -1.74 -12.97 -15.84
CA GLY A 295 -1.39 -14.04 -16.79
C GLY A 295 -2.55 -15.01 -17.09
N GLU A 296 -2.27 -16.03 -17.91
CA GLU A 296 -3.27 -17.04 -18.33
C GLU A 296 -3.70 -17.96 -17.19
N ASP A 297 -2.79 -18.21 -16.24
CA ASP A 297 -2.98 -18.97 -15.01
C ASP A 297 -3.47 -18.09 -13.84
N TYR A 298 -4.24 -17.04 -14.11
CA TYR A 298 -4.74 -16.11 -13.09
C TYR A 298 -5.52 -16.81 -11.95
N TYR A 299 -6.10 -17.99 -12.22
CA TYR A 299 -6.82 -18.80 -11.24
C TYR A 299 -5.93 -19.37 -10.13
N GLU A 300 -4.61 -19.47 -10.35
CA GLU A 300 -3.61 -19.85 -9.33
C GLU A 300 -3.07 -18.64 -8.53
N CYS A 301 -3.45 -17.42 -8.92
CA CYS A 301 -2.87 -16.20 -8.36
C CYS A 301 -3.57 -15.71 -7.09
N SER A 302 -4.57 -16.44 -6.57
CA SER A 302 -5.37 -16.00 -5.42
C SER A 302 -5.46 -17.08 -4.34
N VAL A 303 -5.53 -16.66 -3.07
CA VAL A 303 -5.65 -17.59 -1.93
C VAL A 303 -7.06 -18.17 -1.79
N ASP A 304 -8.07 -17.41 -2.19
CA ASP A 304 -9.49 -17.71 -1.95
C ASP A 304 -10.37 -17.44 -3.19
N GLY A 305 -9.77 -17.31 -4.38
CA GLY A 305 -10.45 -16.90 -5.59
C GLY A 305 -10.55 -15.38 -5.78
N SER A 306 -10.25 -14.57 -4.77
CA SER A 306 -10.37 -13.10 -4.81
C SER A 306 -9.06 -12.38 -4.49
N HIS A 307 -8.42 -12.75 -3.38
CA HIS A 307 -7.28 -12.04 -2.83
C HIS A 307 -5.96 -12.59 -3.37
N PRO A 308 -5.09 -11.75 -3.97
CA PRO A 308 -3.85 -12.24 -4.55
C PRO A 308 -2.92 -12.92 -3.54
N THR A 309 -2.27 -13.99 -3.99
CA THR A 309 -1.09 -14.56 -3.33
C THR A 309 0.15 -13.69 -3.63
N ASP A 310 1.30 -14.07 -3.08
CA ASP A 310 2.57 -13.44 -3.41
C ASP A 310 2.93 -13.52 -4.90
N LEU A 311 2.46 -14.54 -5.63
CA LEU A 311 2.60 -14.65 -7.09
C LEU A 311 1.73 -13.60 -7.77
N GLY A 312 0.46 -13.50 -7.38
CA GLY A 312 -0.45 -12.50 -7.92
C GLY A 312 0.05 -11.07 -7.68
N PHE A 313 0.46 -10.74 -6.45
CA PHE A 313 1.03 -9.43 -6.15
C PHE A 313 2.35 -9.15 -6.89
N GLN A 314 3.17 -10.17 -7.15
CA GLN A 314 4.38 -10.02 -7.95
C GLN A 314 4.03 -9.57 -9.36
N ARG A 315 3.12 -10.28 -10.04
CA ARG A 315 2.67 -9.95 -11.39
C ARG A 315 2.00 -8.59 -11.47
N MET A 316 1.18 -8.26 -10.47
CA MET A 316 0.61 -6.91 -10.33
C MET A 316 1.69 -5.84 -10.28
N ALA A 317 2.74 -6.03 -9.47
CA ALA A 317 3.84 -5.07 -9.39
C ALA A 317 4.70 -5.03 -10.67
N ASP A 318 4.82 -6.14 -11.40
CA ASP A 318 5.54 -6.21 -12.68
C ASP A 318 4.86 -5.37 -13.76
N GLY A 319 3.52 -5.32 -13.80
CA GLY A 319 2.79 -4.41 -14.69
C GLY A 319 2.71 -2.97 -14.18
N LEU A 320 2.44 -2.77 -12.88
CA LEU A 320 2.22 -1.44 -12.32
C LEU A 320 3.49 -0.59 -12.24
N ALA A 321 4.64 -1.17 -11.85
CA ALA A 321 5.87 -0.40 -11.68
C ALA A 321 6.30 0.35 -12.96
N PRO A 322 6.43 -0.29 -14.14
CA PRO A 322 6.81 0.41 -15.36
C PRO A 322 5.73 1.39 -15.84
N PHE A 323 4.45 1.13 -15.58
CA PHE A 323 3.38 2.07 -15.90
C PHE A 323 3.50 3.35 -15.06
N ILE A 324 3.60 3.21 -13.73
CA ILE A 324 3.77 4.34 -12.81
C ILE A 324 5.07 5.09 -13.11
N ALA A 325 6.16 4.40 -13.43
CA ALA A 325 7.43 5.03 -13.77
C ALA A 325 7.32 6.02 -14.94
N LYS A 326 6.47 5.74 -15.94
CA LYS A 326 6.21 6.65 -17.08
C LYS A 326 5.46 7.92 -16.68
N LEU A 327 4.66 7.85 -15.61
CA LEU A 327 3.88 8.98 -15.10
C LEU A 327 4.67 9.84 -14.12
N LEU A 328 5.69 9.27 -13.47
CA LEU A 328 6.57 10.02 -12.61
C LEU A 328 7.44 10.97 -13.45
N LYS A 329 7.32 12.27 -13.17
CA LYS A 329 8.24 13.27 -13.73
C LYS A 329 9.67 12.93 -13.28
N PRO A 330 10.67 13.03 -14.19
CA PRO A 330 12.08 12.90 -13.80
C PRO A 330 12.37 13.87 -12.65
N GLY A 331 13.07 13.42 -11.61
CA GLY A 331 13.59 14.33 -10.60
C GLY A 331 14.58 15.27 -11.28
N THR A 332 14.37 16.58 -11.12
CA THR A 332 15.39 17.61 -11.39
C THR A 332 16.56 17.46 -10.43
#